data_AF-A0A257M1R3-F1
#
_entry.id   AF-A0A257M1R3-F1
#
_cell.length_a   1.000
_cell.length_b   1.000
_cell.length_c   1.000
_cell.angle_alpha   90.00
_cell.angle_beta   90.00
_cell.angle_gamma   90.00
#
_symmetry.space_group_name_H-M   'P 1'
#
loop_
_entity.id
_entity.type
_entity.pdbx_description
1 polymer ?
#
loop_
_entity_poly.entity_id
_entity_poly.type
_entity_poly.pdbx_seq_one_letter_code
_entity_poly.pdbx_strand_id
1 'polypeptide(L)'
;MIGAFLIAGTSLLHAQNLVTNGGFESGLTGWSNNTSGGAVASFSVETSLPYAGAQAMKIAVSNPGTQVHNVQTLGPTFSLAVGTSTSITFRARA
;
A
#
# COMPACT_ATOMS: atom_id res chain seq x y z
N MET A 1 -37.64 11.44 38.60
CA MET A 1 -36.20 11.36 38.29
C MET A 1 -36.06 10.56 37.01
N ILE A 2 -35.69 11.20 35.90
CA ILE A 2 -35.55 10.58 34.59
C ILE A 2 -34.15 9.94 34.54
N GLY A 3 -34.09 8.64 34.30
CA GLY A 3 -32.84 7.88 34.20
C GLY A 3 -32.11 8.23 32.90
N ALA A 4 -30.87 8.69 33.03
CA ALA A 4 -29.98 8.89 31.90
C ALA A 4 -29.54 7.53 31.32
N PHE A 5 -29.91 7.28 30.07
CA PHE A 5 -29.44 6.13 29.30
C PHE A 5 -28.14 6.54 28.59
N LEU A 6 -27.00 6.03 29.07
CA LEU A 6 -25.69 6.25 28.43
C LEU A 6 -25.55 5.26 27.27
N ILE A 7 -25.58 5.76 26.03
CA ILE A 7 -25.14 4.97 24.88
C ILE A 7 -23.61 4.96 24.92
N ALA A 8 -23.04 3.85 25.40
CA ALA A 8 -21.61 3.58 25.22
C ALA A 8 -21.36 3.51 23.71
N GLY A 9 -20.75 4.55 23.15
CA GLY A 9 -20.34 4.57 21.76
C GLY A 9 -19.37 3.42 21.51
N THR A 10 -19.83 2.38 20.82
CA THR A 10 -18.95 1.35 20.27
C THR A 10 -18.11 2.02 19.19
N SER A 11 -16.96 2.56 19.56
CA SER A 11 -15.91 2.86 18.60
C SER A 11 -15.58 1.55 17.89
N LEU A 12 -16.04 1.39 16.66
CA LEU A 12 -15.57 0.34 15.77
C LEU A 12 -14.06 0.58 15.63
N LEU A 13 -13.25 -0.22 16.33
CA LEU A 13 -11.80 -0.24 16.15
C LEU A 13 -11.55 -0.68 14.70
N HIS A 14 -11.43 0.29 13.79
CA HIS A 14 -10.94 0.02 12.46
C HIS A 14 -9.48 -0.39 12.63
N ALA A 15 -9.14 -1.61 12.24
CA ALA A 15 -7.76 -2.06 12.26
C ALA A 15 -6.92 -1.08 11.44
N GLN A 16 -5.97 -0.40 12.09
CA GLN A 16 -5.11 0.58 11.44
C GLN A 16 -4.25 -0.15 10.41
N ASN A 17 -4.27 0.32 9.16
CA ASN A 17 -3.34 -0.20 8.15
C ASN A 17 -1.90 0.09 8.61
N LEU A 18 -1.08 -0.97 8.66
CA LEU A 18 0.31 -0.90 9.06
C LEU A 18 1.20 -0.29 7.97
N VAL A 19 0.79 -0.38 6.71
CA VAL A 19 1.52 0.18 5.58
C VAL A 19 1.11 1.65 5.41
N THR A 20 2.01 2.56 5.80
CA THR A 20 1.84 3.99 5.53
C THR A 20 1.85 4.27 4.03
N ASN A 21 1.06 5.23 3.55
CA ASN A 21 0.97 5.57 2.13
C ASN A 21 0.72 4.33 1.21
N GLY A 22 -0.02 3.34 1.68
CA GLY A 22 -0.33 2.12 0.91
C GLY A 22 -1.20 2.36 -0.33
N GLY A 23 -1.94 3.47 -0.36
CA GLY A 23 -2.75 3.91 -1.50
C GLY A 23 -2.05 4.92 -2.42
N PHE A 24 -0.79 5.29 -2.15
CA PHE A 24 -0.01 6.24 -2.95
C PHE A 24 -0.57 7.68 -3.01
N GLU A 25 -1.43 8.07 -2.08
CA GLU A 25 -2.00 9.44 -2.01
C GLU A 25 -0.95 10.51 -1.65
N SER A 26 0.19 10.10 -1.10
CA SER A 26 1.38 10.95 -0.91
C SER A 26 2.46 10.67 -1.97
N GLY A 27 2.04 10.30 -3.17
CA GLY A 27 2.91 9.83 -4.24
C GLY A 27 3.67 8.56 -3.86
N LEU A 28 4.93 8.46 -4.27
CA LEU A 28 5.80 7.29 -4.00
C LEU A 28 6.56 7.42 -2.67
N THR A 29 6.18 8.36 -1.79
CA THR A 29 6.85 8.60 -0.51
C THR A 29 6.85 7.33 0.35
N GLY A 30 8.03 6.95 0.86
CA GLY A 30 8.23 5.75 1.67
C GLY A 30 8.32 4.43 0.86
N TRP A 31 8.11 4.48 -0.45
CA TRP A 31 8.30 3.34 -1.34
C TRP A 31 9.66 3.41 -2.03
N SER A 32 10.35 2.27 -2.10
CA SER A 32 11.63 2.14 -2.79
C SER A 32 11.45 1.33 -4.07
N ASN A 33 11.76 1.94 -5.22
CA ASN A 33 11.56 1.35 -6.54
C ASN A 33 12.91 1.03 -7.16
N ASN A 34 13.14 -0.24 -7.49
CA ASN A 34 14.46 -0.71 -7.90
C ASN A 34 14.40 -1.45 -9.23
N THR A 35 15.37 -1.14 -10.09
CA THR A 35 15.73 -1.96 -11.24
C THR A 35 17.14 -2.53 -11.08
N SER A 36 17.37 -3.75 -11.52
CA SER A 36 18.69 -4.42 -11.49
C SER A 36 18.81 -5.43 -12.64
N GLY A 37 19.95 -6.09 -12.81
CA GLY A 37 20.09 -7.18 -13.79
C GLY A 37 19.77 -6.78 -15.23
N GLY A 38 19.99 -5.52 -15.59
CA GLY A 38 19.67 -4.96 -16.91
C GLY A 38 18.20 -4.61 -17.15
N ALA A 39 17.34 -4.74 -16.14
CA ALA A 39 15.93 -4.37 -16.24
C ALA A 39 15.75 -2.87 -16.51
N VAL A 40 14.70 -2.55 -17.27
CA VAL A 40 14.28 -1.20 -17.60
C VAL A 40 12.78 -1.10 -17.29
N ALA A 41 12.47 -0.25 -16.31
CA ALA A 41 11.11 0.07 -15.93
C ALA A 41 11.03 1.53 -15.45
N SER A 42 9.87 2.14 -15.63
CA SER A 42 9.55 3.44 -15.03
C SER A 42 8.48 3.25 -13.96
N PHE A 43 8.63 4.00 -12.87
CA PHE A 43 7.72 4.01 -11.73
C PHE A 43 7.14 5.41 -11.59
N SER A 44 5.82 5.52 -11.61
CA SER A 44 5.14 6.81 -11.54
C SER A 44 3.84 6.72 -10.76
N VAL A 45 3.27 7.87 -10.45
CA VAL A 45 1.87 7.98 -10.02
C VAL A 45 0.97 8.02 -11.25
N GLU A 46 -0.19 7.37 -11.16
CA GLU A 46 -1.27 7.42 -12.14
C GLU A 46 -2.55 7.89 -11.44
N THR A 47 -3.28 8.79 -12.09
CA THR A 47 -4.50 9.42 -11.53
C THR A 47 -5.74 9.10 -12.35
N SER A 48 -5.61 8.47 -13.51
CA SER A 48 -6.74 8.29 -14.44
C SER A 48 -7.67 7.16 -14.03
N LEU A 49 -7.11 6.06 -13.51
CA LEU A 49 -7.95 4.99 -12.95
C LEU A 49 -7.32 4.32 -11.71
N PRO A 50 -7.24 5.06 -10.58
CA PRO A 50 -6.91 4.47 -9.29
C PRO A 50 -8.02 3.50 -8.85
N TYR A 51 -7.67 2.49 -8.04
CA TYR A 51 -8.66 1.58 -7.46
C TYR A 51 -9.48 2.26 -6.35
N ALA A 52 -8.82 3.10 -5.56
CA ALA A 52 -9.40 3.89 -4.48
C ALA A 52 -8.62 5.21 -4.39
N GLY A 53 -9.25 6.26 -3.88
CA GLY A 53 -8.62 7.58 -3.78
C GLY A 53 -8.36 8.22 -5.15
N ALA A 54 -7.34 9.07 -5.22
CA ALA A 54 -7.00 9.84 -6.42
C ALA A 54 -5.75 9.31 -7.13
N GLN A 55 -4.96 8.45 -6.48
CA GLN A 55 -3.65 8.04 -6.97
C GLN A 55 -3.47 6.52 -6.91
N ALA A 56 -2.61 6.01 -7.79
CA ALA A 56 -2.08 4.65 -7.74
C ALA A 56 -0.64 4.63 -8.28
N MET A 57 0.16 3.65 -7.86
CA MET A 57 1.46 3.40 -8.50
C MET A 57 1.25 2.74 -9.87
N LYS A 58 1.97 3.21 -10.87
CA LYS A 58 2.11 2.60 -12.18
C LYS A 58 3.56 2.17 -12.40
N ILE A 59 3.72 0.95 -12.90
CA ILE A 59 5.02 0.39 -13.28
C ILE A 59 4.93 0.04 -14.76
N ALA A 60 5.68 0.74 -15.60
CA ALA A 60 5.77 0.44 -17.02
C ALA A 60 7.12 -0.23 -17.30
N VAL A 61 7.07 -1.53 -17.58
CA VAL A 61 8.25 -2.38 -17.82
C VAL A 61 8.51 -2.49 -19.32
N SER A 62 9.70 -2.12 -19.76
CA SER A 62 10.15 -2.31 -21.16
C SER A 62 11.19 -3.42 -21.30
N ASN A 63 11.90 -3.75 -20.22
CA ASN A 63 12.75 -4.93 -20.11
C ASN A 63 12.65 -5.50 -18.68
N PRO A 64 12.20 -6.76 -18.49
CA PRO A 64 12.10 -7.34 -17.15
C PRO A 64 13.45 -7.70 -16.51
N GLY A 65 14.54 -7.75 -17.28
CA GLY A 65 15.85 -8.24 -16.81
C GLY A 65 15.95 -9.77 -16.85
N THR A 66 16.87 -10.33 -16.06
CA THR A 66 17.19 -11.78 -16.07
C THR A 66 16.55 -12.56 -14.93
N GLN A 67 16.05 -11.87 -13.90
CA GLN A 67 15.46 -12.46 -12.70
C GLN A 67 14.16 -11.74 -12.32
N VAL A 68 13.20 -12.47 -11.76
CA VAL A 68 11.86 -11.95 -11.43
C VAL A 68 11.85 -10.75 -10.47
N HIS A 69 12.88 -10.62 -9.64
CA HIS A 69 13.02 -9.50 -8.69
C HIS A 69 13.73 -8.28 -9.29
N ASN A 70 14.16 -8.36 -10.55
CA ASN A 70 14.92 -7.28 -11.17
C ASN A 70 14.10 -6.01 -11.36
N VAL A 71 12.76 -6.10 -11.39
CA VAL A 71 11.85 -4.97 -11.21
C VAL A 71 11.07 -5.21 -9.92
N GLN A 72 11.27 -4.36 -8.92
CA GLN A 72 10.60 -4.49 -7.63
C GLN A 72 10.26 -3.15 -7.02
N THR A 73 9.20 -3.14 -6.22
CA THR A 73 8.85 -2.04 -5.32
C THR A 73 8.75 -2.57 -3.90
N LEU A 74 9.35 -1.88 -2.95
CA LEU A 74 9.32 -2.22 -1.53
C LEU A 74 8.58 -1.10 -0.80
N GLY A 75 7.52 -1.48 -0.10
CA GLY A 75 6.75 -0.55 0.72
C GLY A 75 7.49 -0.14 2.00
N PRO A 76 6.95 0.85 2.74
CA PRO A 76 7.49 1.26 4.03
C PRO A 76 7.62 0.09 5.00
N THR A 77 8.64 0.14 5.86
CA THR A 77 8.80 -0.82 6.95
C THR A 77 7.75 -0.60 8.03
N PHE A 78 7.21 -1.69 8.57
CA PHE A 78 6.31 -1.68 9.72
C PHE A 78 6.65 -2.84 10.65
N SER A 79 6.25 -2.72 11.92
CA SER A 79 6.50 -3.76 12.92
C SER A 79 5.31 -4.70 13.03
N LEU A 80 5.58 -6.00 13.08
CA LEU A 80 4.61 -7.03 13.42
C LEU A 80 4.88 -7.53 14.84
N ALA A 81 3.85 -7.53 15.68
CA ALA A 81 3.95 -8.15 17.00
C ALA A 81 3.90 -9.68 16.85
N VAL A 82 4.86 -10.37 17.48
CA VAL A 82 4.91 -11.84 17.48
C VAL A 82 3.58 -12.40 17.98
N GLY A 83 3.08 -13.43 17.28
CA GLY A 83 1.81 -14.08 17.63
C GLY A 83 0.54 -13.32 17.21
N THR A 84 0.67 -12.18 16.52
CA THR A 84 -0.48 -11.43 16.01
C THR A 84 -0.82 -11.84 14.58
N SER A 85 -2.08 -12.21 14.34
CA SER A 85 -2.60 -12.41 12.98
C SER A 85 -2.82 -11.07 12.28
N THR A 86 -2.33 -10.94 11.05
CA THR A 86 -2.52 -9.75 10.21
C THR A 86 -3.08 -10.18 8.85
N SER A 87 -3.94 -9.34 8.27
CA SER A 87 -4.40 -9.53 6.90
C SER A 87 -3.56 -8.68 5.94
N ILE A 88 -3.22 -9.25 4.78
CA ILE A 88 -2.57 -8.54 3.68
C ILE A 88 -3.61 -8.40 2.57
N THR A 89 -3.78 -7.18 2.06
CA THR A 89 -4.66 -6.91 0.93
C THR A 89 -4.00 -5.89 0.02
N PHE A 90 -4.01 -6.16 -1.28
CA PHE A 90 -3.56 -5.22 -2.30
C PHE A 90 -4.42 -5.39 -3.56
N ARG A 91 -4.36 -4.39 -4.44
CA ARG A 91 -5.06 -4.39 -5.73
C ARG A 91 -4.05 -4.10 -6.82
N ALA A 92 -4.06 -4.91 -7.86
CA ALA A 92 -3.19 -4.78 -9.02
C ALA A 92 -3.98 -5.11 -10.29
N ARG A 93 -3.54 -4.52 -11.40
CA ARG A 93 -4.03 -4.80 -12.76
C ARG A 93 -2.91 -4.49 -13.75
N ALA A 94 -2.97 -5.09 -14.93
CA ALA A 94 -2.07 -4.85 -16.06
C ALA A 94 -2.89 -4.55 -17.31
#